data_AF-A0A9N7RAL5-F1
#
_entry.id   AF-A0A9N7RAL5-F1
#
_cell.length_a   1.000
_cell.length_b   1.000
_cell.length_c   1.000
_cell.angle_alpha   90.00
_cell.angle_beta   90.00
_cell.angle_gamma   90.00
#
_symmetry.space_group_name_H-M   'P 1'
#
loop_
_entity.id
_entity.type
_entity.pdbx_description
1 polymer ?
#
loop_
_entity_poly.entity_id
_entity_poly.type
_entity_poly.pdbx_seq_one_letter_code
_entity_poly.pdbx_strand_id
1 'polypeptide(L)'
;MLKYLELVEDILRRLPVKSLKRFRAVARSWQSLIDSEPFAKSHLRRSLSTASNRHLLIGLKNLAVDLGHPDRAAPLRPPFCYRTSDGFSNSCNGVVLVMCDPPVLYNPFSRDHRVLPSCPIEHRAPPECYPHTVYGFGYDPAADDYKVVRVIEFRHEGSYAWVSSEARVYSLRSNCWRRIEDFPYPLPFLDWFPFLDWFWRVHVSGSLHTLVLDPHENDGGKIMAFSVQTEKHSPMKLPPGVRMWGSHVDLYVLDSFLSVVHRKKYSKIDIWVMKEYGLSESWTKVVAVGPPPIDRRDFLSPLVYSPDGDKVLLSCNDFKLVWFDSKEKSVCDVDRGIRGLKKNCM
;
A
#
# COMPACT_ATOMS: atom_id res chain seq x y z
N MET A 1 42.58 0.30 -9.20
CA MET A 1 41.85 0.12 -7.93
C MET A 1 40.45 0.75 -7.99
N LEU A 2 40.30 2.03 -8.37
CA LEU A 2 39.00 2.71 -8.50
C LEU A 2 38.00 1.98 -9.44
N LYS A 3 38.43 1.62 -10.67
CA LYS A 3 37.58 0.86 -11.63
C LYS A 3 37.06 -0.50 -11.12
N TYR A 4 37.80 -1.14 -10.21
CA TYR A 4 37.39 -2.42 -9.64
C TYR A 4 36.29 -2.23 -8.58
N LEU A 5 36.44 -1.21 -7.73
CA LEU A 5 35.44 -0.88 -6.72
C LEU A 5 34.11 -0.43 -7.35
N GLU A 6 34.18 0.36 -8.43
CA GLU A 6 33.00 0.76 -9.21
C GLU A 6 32.28 -0.44 -9.83
N LEU A 7 33.04 -1.41 -10.37
CA LEU A 7 32.47 -2.63 -10.94
C LEU A 7 31.82 -3.51 -9.87
N VAL A 8 32.48 -3.69 -8.71
CA VAL A 8 31.91 -4.43 -7.58
C VAL A 8 30.62 -3.78 -7.12
N GLU A 9 30.60 -2.45 -6.98
CA GLU A 9 29.40 -1.72 -6.58
C GLU A 9 28.27 -1.92 -7.59
N ASP A 10 28.53 -1.82 -8.90
CA ASP A 10 27.51 -2.04 -9.93
C ASP A 10 26.95 -3.48 -9.91
N ILE A 11 27.80 -4.48 -9.68
CA ILE A 11 27.37 -5.87 -9.52
C ILE A 11 26.48 -6.00 -8.28
N LEU A 12 26.93 -5.50 -7.12
CA LEU A 12 26.17 -5.59 -5.88
C LEU A 12 24.82 -4.87 -5.98
N ARG A 13 24.75 -3.70 -6.61
CA ARG A 13 23.50 -2.95 -6.82
C ARG A 13 22.43 -3.74 -7.57
N ARG A 14 22.80 -4.76 -8.36
CA ARG A 14 21.88 -5.62 -9.13
C ARG A 14 21.31 -6.78 -8.32
N LEU A 15 21.85 -7.06 -7.14
CA LEU A 15 21.51 -8.25 -6.39
C LEU A 15 20.29 -8.01 -5.47
N PRO A 16 19.47 -9.05 -5.22
CA PRO A 16 18.43 -9.00 -4.21
C PRO A 16 19.03 -8.76 -2.81
N VAL A 17 18.28 -8.09 -1.93
CA VAL A 17 18.69 -7.77 -0.54
C VAL A 17 19.13 -9.01 0.24
N LYS A 18 18.50 -10.17 0.00
CA LYS A 18 18.90 -11.44 0.62
C LYS A 18 20.33 -11.85 0.24
N SER A 19 20.73 -11.67 -1.02
CA SER A 19 22.09 -11.96 -1.49
C SER A 19 23.09 -10.95 -0.93
N LEU A 20 22.73 -9.67 -0.94
CA LEU A 20 23.55 -8.61 -0.35
C LEU A 20 23.93 -8.88 1.10
N LYS A 21 22.96 -9.31 1.92
CA LYS A 21 23.22 -9.72 3.31
C LYS A 21 24.26 -10.84 3.44
N ARG A 22 24.23 -11.84 2.56
CA ARG A 22 25.22 -12.92 2.56
C ARG A 22 26.59 -12.39 2.15
N PHE A 23 26.63 -11.45 1.20
CA PHE A 23 27.85 -10.88 0.66
C PHE A 23 28.56 -9.91 1.60
N ARG A 24 27.88 -9.41 2.65
CA ARG A 24 28.53 -8.72 3.78
C ARG A 24 29.65 -9.58 4.41
N ALA A 25 29.53 -10.91 4.39
CA ALA A 25 30.52 -11.82 4.98
C ALA A 25 31.75 -12.07 4.09
N VAL A 26 31.78 -11.59 2.85
CA VAL A 26 32.87 -11.89 1.89
C VAL A 26 34.12 -11.07 2.18
N ALA A 27 33.96 -9.77 2.47
CA ALA A 27 35.06 -8.86 2.77
C ALA A 27 34.57 -7.63 3.56
N ARG A 28 35.44 -7.05 4.39
CA ARG A 28 35.12 -5.82 5.15
C ARG A 28 34.76 -4.64 4.25
N SER A 29 35.41 -4.52 3.10
CA SER A 29 35.11 -3.48 2.11
C SER A 29 33.70 -3.63 1.52
N TRP A 30 33.25 -4.86 1.27
CA TRP A 30 31.91 -5.14 0.76
C TRP A 30 30.85 -4.87 1.83
N GLN A 31 31.12 -5.28 3.08
CA GLN A 31 30.25 -4.94 4.20
C GLN A 31 30.09 -3.42 4.34
N SER A 32 31.19 -2.68 4.37
CA SER A 32 31.18 -1.22 4.48
C SER A 32 30.43 -0.56 3.32
N LEU A 33 30.56 -1.10 2.11
CA LEU A 33 29.84 -0.59 0.94
C LEU A 33 28.34 -0.85 1.05
N ILE A 34 27.95 -2.10 1.36
CA ILE A 34 26.54 -2.53 1.46
C ILE A 34 25.80 -1.80 2.58
N ASP A 35 26.48 -1.58 3.71
CA ASP A 35 25.91 -0.91 4.89
C ASP A 35 25.87 0.63 4.74
N SER A 36 26.44 1.17 3.65
CA SER A 36 26.48 2.62 3.41
C SER A 36 25.15 3.17 2.89
N GLU A 37 24.78 4.36 3.35
CA GLU A 37 23.58 5.06 2.89
C GLU A 37 23.58 5.36 1.37
N PRO A 38 24.70 5.80 0.74
CA PRO A 38 24.73 6.00 -0.71
C PRO A 38 24.45 4.73 -1.51
N PHE A 39 24.93 3.58 -1.02
CA PHE A 39 24.64 2.28 -1.64
C PHE A 39 23.16 1.92 -1.50
N ALA A 40 22.57 2.09 -0.30
CA ALA A 40 21.15 1.83 -0.09
C ALA A 40 20.27 2.71 -1.01
N LYS A 41 20.58 4.00 -1.12
CA LYS A 41 19.88 4.93 -2.02
C LYS A 41 20.05 4.55 -3.50
N SER A 42 21.25 4.17 -3.93
CA SER A 42 21.50 3.78 -5.32
C SER A 42 20.85 2.43 -5.69
N HIS A 43 20.85 1.46 -4.76
CA HIS A 43 20.14 0.19 -4.88
C HIS A 43 18.63 0.40 -5.02
N LEU A 44 18.04 1.21 -4.15
CA LEU A 44 16.62 1.57 -4.21
C LEU A 44 16.26 2.25 -5.54
N ARG A 45 17.02 3.27 -5.95
CA ARG A 45 16.80 3.99 -7.22
C ARG A 45 16.83 3.04 -8.40
N ARG A 46 17.78 2.12 -8.44
CA ARG A 46 17.85 1.09 -9.49
C ARG A 46 16.63 0.18 -9.46
N SER A 47 16.19 -0.26 -8.27
CA SER A 47 15.01 -1.12 -8.13
C SER A 47 13.76 -0.45 -8.69
N LEU A 48 13.57 0.84 -8.37
CA LEU A 48 12.47 1.66 -8.88
C LEU A 48 12.57 1.85 -10.40
N SER A 49 13.75 2.19 -10.93
CA SER A 49 13.93 2.47 -12.37
C SER A 49 13.81 1.23 -13.25
N THR A 50 14.07 0.04 -12.71
CA THR A 50 14.02 -1.23 -13.44
C THR A 50 12.77 -2.05 -13.12
N ALA A 51 11.87 -1.53 -12.27
CA ALA A 51 10.72 -2.26 -11.76
C ALA A 51 11.07 -3.67 -11.22
N SER A 52 12.24 -3.80 -10.60
CA SER A 52 12.75 -5.06 -10.06
C SER A 52 12.51 -5.16 -8.55
N ASN A 53 12.67 -6.36 -7.98
CA ASN A 53 12.45 -6.68 -6.56
C ASN A 53 11.05 -6.33 -6.04
N ARG A 54 10.04 -6.38 -6.92
CA ARG A 54 8.65 -6.13 -6.54
C ARG A 54 8.06 -7.38 -5.91
N HIS A 55 7.51 -7.23 -4.72
CA HIS A 55 6.89 -8.32 -4.00
C HIS A 55 5.53 -7.90 -3.46
N LEU A 56 4.55 -8.79 -3.58
CA LEU A 56 3.28 -8.68 -2.88
C LEU A 56 3.42 -9.29 -1.49
N LEU A 57 3.04 -8.54 -0.45
CA LEU A 57 2.93 -9.07 0.91
C LEU A 57 1.47 -9.42 1.18
N ILE A 58 1.20 -10.66 1.59
CA ILE A 58 -0.16 -11.15 1.87
C ILE A 58 -0.39 -11.19 3.38
N GLY A 59 -1.28 -10.29 3.85
CA GLY A 59 -1.42 -9.79 5.23
C GLY A 59 -2.03 -10.70 6.29
N LEU A 60 -2.41 -11.94 5.99
CA LEU A 60 -2.92 -12.89 7.01
C LEU A 60 -2.08 -14.17 7.11
N LYS A 61 -1.11 -14.35 6.21
CA LYS A 61 -0.35 -15.61 6.06
C LYS A 61 1.15 -15.41 6.14
N ASN A 62 1.60 -14.17 6.33
CA ASN A 62 3.02 -13.82 6.36
C ASN A 62 3.72 -14.36 5.13
N LEU A 63 3.23 -14.06 3.94
CA LEU A 63 3.86 -14.50 2.68
C LEU A 63 4.30 -13.30 1.87
N ALA A 64 5.46 -13.42 1.23
CA ALA A 64 5.91 -12.55 0.17
C ALA A 64 5.92 -13.33 -1.14
N VAL A 65 5.22 -12.83 -2.14
CA VAL A 65 5.20 -13.36 -3.50
C VAL A 65 6.06 -12.46 -4.38
N ASP A 66 7.04 -13.02 -5.09
CA ASP A 66 7.84 -12.28 -6.07
C ASP A 66 6.97 -12.02 -7.30
N LEU A 67 6.72 -10.75 -7.64
CA LEU A 67 5.85 -10.40 -8.76
C LEU A 67 6.50 -10.68 -10.12
N GLY A 68 7.82 -10.88 -10.19
CA GLY A 68 8.51 -11.39 -11.38
C GLY A 68 8.38 -12.91 -11.53
N HIS A 69 8.07 -13.62 -10.44
CA HIS A 69 7.86 -15.07 -10.38
C HIS A 69 6.67 -15.39 -9.47
N PRO A 70 5.44 -15.02 -9.87
CA PRO A 70 4.26 -15.02 -9.00
C PRO A 70 3.82 -16.43 -8.56
N ASP A 71 4.42 -17.48 -9.10
CA ASP A 71 4.31 -18.87 -8.68
C ASP A 71 5.10 -19.18 -7.38
N ARG A 72 5.98 -18.27 -6.95
CA ARG A 72 6.88 -18.44 -5.79
C ARG A 72 6.46 -17.54 -4.63
N ALA A 73 6.03 -18.18 -3.54
CA ALA A 73 5.91 -17.53 -2.23
C ALA A 73 7.04 -17.93 -1.28
N ALA A 74 7.44 -16.97 -0.45
CA ALA A 74 8.31 -17.20 0.69
C ALA A 74 7.62 -16.76 1.99
N PRO A 75 7.77 -17.53 3.08
CA PRO A 75 7.28 -17.07 4.38
C PRO A 75 8.07 -15.86 4.87
N LEU A 76 7.34 -14.89 5.40
CA LEU A 76 7.81 -13.77 6.19
C LEU A 76 7.87 -14.21 7.65
N ARG A 77 8.96 -13.86 8.31
CA ARG A 77 9.15 -14.11 9.75
C ARG A 77 9.57 -12.80 10.41
N PRO A 78 8.61 -11.92 10.73
CA PRO A 78 8.89 -10.68 11.44
C PRO A 78 9.68 -10.99 12.71
N PRO A 79 10.77 -10.25 12.99
CA PRO A 79 11.61 -10.47 14.18
C PRO A 79 11.02 -9.83 15.45
N PHE A 80 9.73 -9.52 15.46
CA PHE A 80 9.01 -8.88 16.56
C PHE A 80 7.64 -9.53 16.74
N CYS A 81 7.05 -9.37 17.92
CA CYS A 81 5.70 -9.87 18.21
C CYS A 81 4.65 -8.94 17.59
N TYR A 82 3.61 -9.53 17.00
CA TYR A 82 2.43 -8.86 16.49
C TYR A 82 1.25 -9.81 16.60
N ARG A 83 0.04 -9.27 16.65
CA ARG A 83 -1.21 -10.04 16.71
C ARG A 83 -1.64 -10.38 15.30
N THR A 84 -2.42 -11.46 15.15
CA THR A 84 -3.04 -11.81 13.85
C THR A 84 -4.02 -10.75 13.36
N SER A 85 -4.49 -9.88 14.27
CA SER A 85 -5.32 -8.71 13.95
C SER A 85 -4.52 -7.49 13.48
N ASP A 86 -3.19 -7.49 13.64
CA ASP A 86 -2.37 -6.33 13.26
C ASP A 86 -2.20 -6.32 11.74
N GLY A 87 -2.68 -5.26 11.10
CA GLY A 87 -2.60 -5.07 9.66
C GLY A 87 -1.32 -4.35 9.21
N PHE A 88 -1.10 -4.36 7.89
CA PHE A 88 -0.18 -3.42 7.25
C PHE A 88 -0.95 -2.17 6.83
N SER A 89 -0.39 -0.99 7.08
CA SER A 89 -0.95 0.28 6.58
C SER A 89 -0.66 0.39 5.08
N ASN A 90 0.60 0.67 4.74
CA ASN A 90 1.08 0.70 3.37
C ASN A 90 2.61 0.46 3.33
N SER A 91 3.15 0.44 2.11
CA SER A 91 4.60 0.36 1.88
C SER A 91 5.16 1.65 1.27
N CYS A 92 6.42 1.94 1.55
CA CYS A 92 7.20 3.00 0.92
C CYS A 92 8.66 2.55 0.84
N ASN A 93 9.28 2.60 -0.35
CA ASN A 93 10.70 2.28 -0.57
C ASN A 93 11.15 0.92 0.02
N GLY A 94 10.28 -0.10 -0.05
CA GLY A 94 10.55 -1.44 0.47
C GLY A 94 10.41 -1.60 2.00
N VAL A 95 10.03 -0.55 2.70
CA VAL A 95 9.67 -0.55 4.12
C VAL A 95 8.15 -0.56 4.24
N VAL A 96 7.60 -1.31 5.18
CA VAL A 96 6.18 -1.33 5.51
C VAL A 96 5.92 -0.80 6.91
N LEU A 97 4.78 -0.16 7.09
CA LEU A 97 4.29 0.21 8.42
C LEU A 97 3.31 -0.85 8.91
N VAL A 98 3.64 -1.47 10.04
CA VAL A 98 2.79 -2.43 10.76
C VAL A 98 2.00 -1.68 11.81
N MET A 99 0.67 -1.79 11.76
CA MET A 99 -0.26 -1.11 12.66
C MET A 99 -0.48 -1.91 13.94
N CYS A 100 0.60 -2.15 14.65
CA CYS A 100 0.58 -2.60 16.04
C CYS A 100 0.62 -1.38 16.98
N ASP A 101 0.46 -1.61 18.27
CA ASP A 101 0.61 -0.57 19.30
C ASP A 101 1.79 -0.93 20.22
N PRO A 102 2.92 -0.19 20.17
CA PRO A 102 3.20 0.93 19.27
C PRO A 102 3.47 0.50 17.81
N PRO A 103 3.31 1.40 16.80
CA PRO A 103 3.54 1.05 15.39
C PRO A 103 4.99 0.70 15.09
N VAL A 104 5.22 -0.15 14.09
CA VAL A 104 6.55 -0.63 13.71
C VAL A 104 6.82 -0.39 12.24
N LEU A 105 7.93 0.28 11.93
CA LEU A 105 8.51 0.28 10.58
C LEU A 105 9.31 -1.01 10.39
N TYR A 106 9.04 -1.75 9.32
CA TYR A 106 9.64 -3.05 9.06
C TYR A 106 10.10 -3.19 7.61
N ASN A 107 11.35 -3.60 7.40
CA ASN A 107 11.81 -4.04 6.10
C ASN A 107 11.80 -5.58 6.05
N PRO A 108 10.90 -6.22 5.28
CA PRO A 108 10.77 -7.68 5.27
C PRO A 108 11.98 -8.42 4.68
N PHE A 109 12.77 -7.77 3.84
CA PHE A 109 13.91 -8.39 3.17
C PHE A 109 15.21 -8.16 3.95
N SER A 110 15.37 -6.98 4.54
CA SER A 110 16.48 -6.69 5.44
C SER A 110 16.23 -7.16 6.88
N ARG A 111 15.00 -7.54 7.22
CA ARG A 111 14.57 -7.92 8.59
C ARG A 111 14.87 -6.85 9.65
N ASP A 112 15.26 -5.65 9.23
CA ASP A 112 15.44 -4.53 10.13
C ASP A 112 14.07 -3.98 10.48
N HIS A 113 13.91 -3.55 11.71
CA HIS A 113 12.68 -2.96 12.19
C HIS A 113 12.98 -1.84 13.17
N ARG A 114 12.04 -0.91 13.29
CA ARG A 114 12.08 0.17 14.26
C ARG A 114 10.70 0.32 14.89
N VAL A 115 10.65 0.12 16.19
CA VAL A 115 9.49 0.44 17.00
C VAL A 115 9.40 1.96 17.12
N LEU A 116 8.25 2.53 16.76
CA LEU A 116 8.02 3.97 16.89
C LEU A 116 7.62 4.31 18.33
N PRO A 117 7.91 5.53 18.81
CA PRO A 117 7.41 5.95 20.11
C PRO A 117 5.88 5.95 20.09
N SER A 118 5.27 5.44 21.16
CA SER A 118 3.83 5.58 21.39
C SER A 118 3.45 7.05 21.34
N CYS A 119 2.32 7.34 20.72
CA CYS A 119 1.75 8.68 20.76
C CYS A 119 0.41 8.58 21.49
N PRO A 120 0.30 9.05 22.74
CA PRO A 120 -0.97 9.04 23.44
C PRO A 120 -1.97 9.97 22.73
N ILE A 121 -3.26 9.71 22.99
CA ILE A 121 -4.34 10.62 22.63
C ILE A 121 -4.36 11.70 23.70
N GLU A 122 -4.01 12.93 23.35
CA GLU A 122 -3.95 14.03 24.31
C GLU A 122 -5.34 14.64 24.59
N HIS A 123 -6.26 14.52 23.63
CA HIS A 123 -7.66 14.93 23.81
C HIS A 123 -8.50 13.77 24.30
N ARG A 124 -9.31 13.97 25.35
CA ARG A 124 -10.37 13.01 25.67
C ARG A 124 -11.32 12.94 24.49
N ALA A 125 -11.67 11.71 24.10
CA ALA A 125 -12.77 11.51 23.17
C ALA A 125 -13.99 12.31 23.67
N PRO A 126 -14.74 12.99 22.79
CA PRO A 126 -16.00 13.60 23.18
C PRO A 126 -16.88 12.56 23.92
N PRO A 127 -17.77 12.99 24.83
CA PRO A 127 -18.69 12.07 25.49
C PRO A 127 -19.40 11.17 24.47
N GLU A 128 -19.58 9.89 24.82
CA GLU A 128 -20.26 8.90 23.97
C GLU A 128 -19.59 8.70 22.60
N CYS A 129 -18.28 8.94 22.50
CA CYS A 129 -17.51 8.69 21.29
C CYS A 129 -16.35 7.72 21.54
N TYR A 130 -16.11 6.83 20.56
CA TYR A 130 -14.96 5.94 20.55
C TYR A 130 -13.92 6.41 19.52
N PRO A 131 -12.61 6.24 19.81
CA PRO A 131 -11.55 6.57 18.88
C PRO A 131 -11.28 5.42 17.89
N HIS A 132 -11.00 5.77 16.65
CA HIS A 132 -10.48 4.84 15.64
C HIS A 132 -9.18 5.38 15.05
N THR A 133 -8.10 4.62 15.13
CA THR A 133 -6.77 5.08 14.69
C THR A 133 -6.41 4.52 13.33
N VAL A 134 -5.92 5.40 12.47
CA VAL A 134 -5.48 5.12 11.11
C VAL A 134 -4.06 5.60 10.93
N TYR A 135 -3.23 4.78 10.28
CA TYR A 135 -1.85 5.15 9.96
C TYR A 135 -1.59 5.14 8.47
N GLY A 136 -0.70 6.02 8.03
CA GLY A 136 -0.14 6.09 6.69
C GLY A 136 1.34 6.40 6.76
N PHE A 137 2.10 5.92 5.78
CA PHE A 137 3.56 5.98 5.76
C PHE A 137 4.09 6.47 4.41
N GLY A 138 5.02 7.41 4.43
CA GLY A 138 5.63 7.88 3.19
C GLY A 138 7.00 8.48 3.39
N TYR A 139 7.59 8.91 2.27
CA TYR A 139 8.92 9.50 2.22
C TYR A 139 8.81 10.91 1.65
N ASP A 140 9.36 11.88 2.36
CA ASP A 140 9.54 13.25 1.93
C ASP A 140 10.92 13.38 1.26
N PRO A 141 10.98 13.47 -0.08
CA PRO A 141 12.25 13.55 -0.78
C PRO A 141 12.96 14.90 -0.61
N ALA A 142 12.24 15.97 -0.26
CA ALA A 142 12.84 17.28 -0.05
C ALA A 142 13.49 17.38 1.33
N ALA A 143 12.82 16.82 2.34
CA ALA A 143 13.42 16.68 3.66
C ALA A 143 14.44 15.53 3.72
N ASP A 144 14.38 14.54 2.83
CA ASP A 144 15.07 13.24 2.95
C ASP A 144 14.71 12.55 4.27
N ASP A 145 13.41 12.45 4.51
CA ASP A 145 12.86 11.95 5.77
C ASP A 145 11.67 11.03 5.53
N TYR A 146 11.57 10.00 6.36
CA TYR A 146 10.40 9.14 6.40
C TYR A 146 9.42 9.69 7.42
N LYS A 147 8.15 9.76 7.02
CA LYS A 147 7.09 10.28 7.86
C LYS A 147 5.98 9.26 8.04
N VAL A 148 5.42 9.20 9.24
CA VAL A 148 4.20 8.44 9.54
C VAL A 148 3.10 9.41 9.91
N VAL A 149 1.99 9.36 9.20
CA VAL A 149 0.78 10.11 9.49
C VAL A 149 -0.12 9.22 10.33
N ARG A 150 -0.62 9.76 11.44
CA ARG A 150 -1.67 9.16 12.24
C ARG A 150 -2.88 10.06 12.21
N VAL A 151 -4.04 9.48 11.91
CA VAL A 151 -5.34 10.12 12.07
C VAL A 151 -6.15 9.32 13.08
N ILE A 152 -6.72 9.98 14.08
CA ILE A 152 -7.68 9.40 15.00
C ILE A 152 -9.03 10.00 14.65
N GLU A 153 -10.02 9.18 14.30
CA GLU A 153 -11.41 9.62 14.17
C GLU A 153 -12.16 9.38 15.47
N PHE A 154 -12.96 10.35 15.90
CA PHE A 154 -13.91 10.18 16.99
C PHE A 154 -15.31 10.02 16.42
N ARG A 155 -15.97 8.92 16.79
CA ARG A 155 -17.32 8.56 16.29
C ARG A 155 -18.26 8.26 17.43
N HIS A 156 -19.52 8.65 17.27
CA HIS A 156 -20.56 8.40 18.27
C HIS A 156 -20.83 6.90 18.45
N GLU A 157 -20.94 6.42 19.69
CA GLU A 157 -21.06 5.02 20.12
C GLU A 157 -22.39 4.31 19.75
N GLY A 158 -23.21 4.88 18.87
CA GLY A 158 -24.49 4.29 18.47
C GLY A 158 -24.88 4.61 17.04
N SER A 159 -24.75 5.87 16.62
CA SER A 159 -24.99 6.26 15.24
C SER A 159 -23.80 6.05 14.31
N TYR A 160 -22.60 5.79 14.88
CA TYR A 160 -21.33 5.71 14.15
C TYR A 160 -20.97 6.98 13.37
N ALA A 161 -21.70 8.08 13.62
CA ALA A 161 -21.50 9.35 12.98
C ALA A 161 -20.12 9.90 13.35
N TRP A 162 -19.41 10.40 12.34
CA TRP A 162 -18.17 11.12 12.53
C TRP A 162 -18.42 12.44 13.25
N VAL A 163 -17.60 12.73 14.26
CA VAL A 163 -17.72 13.93 15.10
C VAL A 163 -16.52 14.86 14.87
N SER A 164 -15.31 14.31 14.94
CA SER A 164 -14.07 15.05 14.78
C SER A 164 -12.91 14.10 14.48
N SER A 165 -11.74 14.66 14.18
CA SER A 165 -10.51 13.91 14.07
C SER A 165 -9.33 14.62 14.75
N GLU A 166 -8.29 13.87 15.07
CA GLU A 166 -6.98 14.40 15.45
C GLU A 166 -5.94 13.85 14.47
N ALA A 167 -5.09 14.72 13.91
CA ALA A 167 -4.00 14.29 13.04
C ALA A 167 -2.60 14.65 13.58
N ARG A 168 -1.67 13.71 13.48
CA ARG A 168 -0.26 13.89 13.81
C ARG A 168 0.65 13.29 12.75
N VAL A 169 1.85 13.86 12.64
CA VAL A 169 2.93 13.36 11.81
C VAL A 169 4.13 13.05 12.68
N TYR A 170 4.66 11.85 12.56
CA TYR A 170 5.95 11.45 13.08
C TYR A 170 7.01 11.66 12.01
N SER A 171 8.12 12.30 12.38
CA SER A 171 9.34 12.36 11.56
C SER A 171 10.35 11.35 12.07
N LEU A 172 10.86 10.51 11.17
CA LEU A 172 11.89 9.53 11.51
C LEU A 172 13.20 10.21 11.90
N ARG A 173 13.54 11.31 11.22
CA ARG A 173 14.73 12.13 11.48
C ARG A 173 14.72 12.76 12.86
N SER A 174 13.64 13.45 13.24
CA SER A 174 13.56 14.11 14.56
C SER A 174 13.13 13.15 15.67
N ASN A 175 12.66 11.95 15.31
CA ASN A 175 12.16 10.93 16.23
C ASN A 175 11.05 11.46 17.16
N CYS A 176 10.17 12.31 16.62
CA CYS A 176 9.08 12.90 17.39
C CYS A 176 7.78 13.00 16.60
N TRP A 177 6.67 12.98 17.33
CA TRP A 177 5.34 13.27 16.81
C TRP A 177 5.05 14.75 16.91
N ARG A 178 4.41 15.31 15.89
CA ARG A 178 3.95 16.70 15.81
C ARG A 178 2.49 16.74 15.39
N ARG A 179 1.70 17.63 15.97
CA ARG A 179 0.32 17.89 15.52
C ARG A 179 0.31 18.64 14.18
N ILE A 180 -0.61 18.24 13.32
CA ILE A 180 -0.92 18.91 12.05
C ILE A 180 -2.40 19.32 12.04
N GLU A 181 -2.84 19.93 10.94
CA GLU A 181 -4.26 20.20 10.72
C GLU A 181 -5.07 18.90 10.75
N ASP A 182 -6.22 18.94 11.43
CA ASP A 182 -7.07 17.77 11.62
C ASP A 182 -7.71 17.33 10.28
N PHE A 183 -7.99 16.04 10.15
CA PHE A 183 -8.49 15.48 8.90
C PHE A 183 -9.95 15.93 8.64
N PRO A 184 -10.24 16.61 7.52
CA PRO A 184 -11.47 17.39 7.39
C PRO A 184 -12.71 16.60 6.97
N TYR A 185 -12.58 15.30 6.64
CA TYR A 185 -13.70 14.49 6.17
C TYR A 185 -13.78 13.14 6.89
N PRO A 186 -14.98 12.58 7.06
CA PRO A 186 -15.12 11.21 7.52
C PRO A 186 -14.51 10.23 6.52
N LEU A 187 -13.69 9.31 7.03
CA LEU A 187 -13.29 8.12 6.31
C LEU A 187 -14.53 7.22 6.07
N PRO A 188 -14.62 6.52 4.93
CA PRO A 188 -15.74 5.67 4.61
C PRO A 188 -15.85 4.57 5.65
N PHE A 189 -16.99 4.55 6.33
CA PHE A 189 -17.37 3.46 7.21
C PHE A 189 -18.14 2.44 6.39
N LEU A 190 -17.56 1.27 6.19
CA LEU A 190 -18.24 0.17 5.52
C LEU A 190 -19.00 -0.66 6.55
N ASP A 191 -20.24 -0.23 6.87
CA ASP A 191 -21.22 -0.95 7.72
C ASP A 191 -21.47 -2.42 7.29
N TRP A 192 -21.05 -2.82 6.09
CA TRP A 192 -21.32 -4.13 5.52
C TRP A 192 -20.14 -5.12 5.54
N PHE A 193 -18.92 -4.66 5.81
CA PHE A 193 -17.73 -5.52 5.80
C PHE A 193 -16.78 -5.16 6.94
N PRO A 194 -16.91 -5.79 8.13
CA PRO A 194 -16.07 -5.53 9.30
C PRO A 194 -14.59 -5.90 9.12
N PHE A 195 -14.19 -6.36 7.92
CA PHE A 195 -12.84 -6.80 7.57
C PHE A 195 -12.16 -5.93 6.51
N LEU A 196 -12.79 -4.82 6.09
CA LEU A 196 -12.22 -3.86 5.13
C LEU A 196 -11.74 -2.59 5.85
N ASP A 197 -10.71 -2.77 6.68
CA ASP A 197 -9.51 -1.94 6.74
C ASP A 197 -9.67 -0.43 6.45
N TRP A 198 -9.84 0.31 7.53
CA TRP A 198 -10.02 1.75 7.61
C TRP A 198 -8.67 2.47 7.49
N PHE A 199 -8.00 2.36 6.35
CA PHE A 199 -6.60 2.81 6.21
C PHE A 199 -6.39 3.86 5.14
N TRP A 200 -5.25 4.54 5.21
CA TRP A 200 -4.66 5.16 4.02
C TRP A 200 -4.37 4.05 3.02
N ARG A 201 -5.22 3.94 2.00
CA ARG A 201 -5.27 2.77 1.12
C ARG A 201 -3.99 2.63 0.30
N VAL A 202 -3.48 3.74 -0.25
CA VAL A 202 -2.33 3.68 -1.15
C VAL A 202 -1.39 4.86 -1.00
N HIS A 203 -0.09 4.62 -1.22
CA HIS A 203 0.93 5.65 -1.35
C HIS A 203 1.42 5.68 -2.81
N VAL A 204 1.21 6.80 -3.50
CA VAL A 204 1.61 6.99 -4.89
C VAL A 204 1.98 8.46 -5.12
N SER A 205 3.01 8.70 -5.94
CA SER A 205 3.50 10.06 -6.26
C SER A 205 3.72 10.96 -5.03
N GLY A 206 4.32 10.40 -3.97
CA GLY A 206 4.65 11.14 -2.74
C GLY A 206 3.46 11.52 -1.86
N SER A 207 2.27 10.99 -2.17
CA SER A 207 1.04 11.28 -1.41
C SER A 207 0.34 10.00 -0.95
N LEU A 208 -0.23 10.06 0.24
CA LEU A 208 -1.13 9.05 0.77
C LEU A 208 -2.54 9.31 0.25
N HIS A 209 -3.25 8.28 -0.17
CA HIS A 209 -4.60 8.41 -0.71
C HIS A 209 -5.58 7.53 0.05
N THR A 210 -6.76 8.07 0.26
CA THR A 210 -7.90 7.35 0.80
C THR A 210 -9.18 7.84 0.13
N LEU A 211 -10.25 7.08 0.27
CA LEU A 211 -11.58 7.56 -0.06
C LEU A 211 -12.11 8.35 1.14
N VAL A 212 -12.95 9.35 0.90
CA VAL A 212 -13.66 10.10 1.95
C VAL A 212 -15.11 10.28 1.54
N LEU A 213 -16.02 10.25 2.52
CA LEU A 213 -17.42 10.55 2.27
C LEU A 213 -17.62 12.06 2.19
N ASP A 214 -18.39 12.47 1.21
CA ASP A 214 -18.79 13.87 1.03
C ASP A 214 -20.26 13.90 0.63
N PRO A 215 -21.18 14.23 1.57
CA PRO A 215 -22.61 14.24 1.28
C PRO A 215 -23.02 15.34 0.30
N HIS A 216 -22.15 16.34 0.06
CA HIS A 216 -22.39 17.40 -0.92
C HIS A 216 -22.00 17.02 -2.35
N GLU A 217 -21.28 15.90 -2.52
CA GLU A 217 -20.93 15.36 -3.83
C GLU A 217 -22.02 14.39 -4.33
N ASN A 218 -22.43 14.54 -5.60
CA ASN A 218 -23.45 13.66 -6.20
C ASN A 218 -23.05 12.18 -6.22
N ASP A 219 -21.74 11.91 -6.21
CA ASP A 219 -21.17 10.57 -6.25
C ASP A 219 -20.97 9.96 -4.85
N GLY A 220 -21.29 10.72 -3.79
CA GLY A 220 -21.27 10.30 -2.39
C GLY A 220 -19.92 10.36 -1.69
N GLY A 221 -18.88 10.81 -2.40
CA GLY A 221 -17.54 10.99 -1.85
C GLY A 221 -16.51 11.26 -2.93
N LYS A 222 -15.25 11.30 -2.51
CA LYS A 222 -14.10 11.66 -3.35
C LYS A 222 -12.84 10.96 -2.88
N ILE A 223 -11.77 11.08 -3.66
CA ILE A 223 -10.44 10.66 -3.23
C ILE A 223 -9.82 11.84 -2.47
N MET A 224 -9.23 11.57 -1.31
CA MET A 224 -8.44 12.54 -0.57
C MET A 224 -6.98 12.13 -0.65
N ALA A 225 -6.14 13.02 -1.19
CA ALA A 225 -4.70 12.87 -1.15
C ALA A 225 -4.11 13.71 0.00
N PHE A 226 -3.09 13.19 0.66
CA PHE A 226 -2.26 13.91 1.62
C PHE A 226 -0.82 13.87 1.15
N SER A 227 -0.27 15.04 0.84
CA SER A 227 1.12 15.16 0.43
C SER A 227 2.03 15.00 1.65
N VAL A 228 2.94 14.03 1.61
CA VAL A 228 3.89 13.79 2.71
C VAL A 228 4.91 14.91 2.84
N GLN A 229 5.24 15.55 1.71
CA GLN A 229 6.18 16.67 1.64
C GLN A 229 5.57 17.97 2.17
N THR A 230 4.38 18.35 1.68
CA THR A 230 3.76 19.63 2.06
C THR A 230 2.86 19.53 3.29
N GLU A 231 2.53 18.30 3.71
CA GLU A 231 1.63 17.99 4.82
C GLU A 231 0.24 18.62 4.66
N LYS A 232 -0.24 18.66 3.41
CA LYS A 232 -1.55 19.23 3.03
C LYS A 232 -2.44 18.19 2.38
N HIS A 233 -3.73 18.35 2.65
CA HIS A 233 -4.81 17.60 2.01
C HIS A 233 -5.20 18.24 0.68
N SER A 234 -5.46 17.41 -0.33
CA SER A 234 -5.98 17.85 -1.63
C SER A 234 -7.04 16.86 -2.14
N PRO A 235 -8.29 17.31 -2.39
CA PRO A 235 -9.32 16.45 -2.95
C PRO A 235 -9.03 16.13 -4.42
N MET A 236 -9.42 14.94 -4.84
CA MET A 236 -9.31 14.45 -6.21
C MET A 236 -10.63 13.84 -6.65
N LYS A 237 -11.01 14.10 -7.91
CA LYS A 237 -12.23 13.57 -8.50
C LYS A 237 -12.12 12.07 -8.74
N LEU A 238 -13.22 11.36 -8.48
CA LEU A 238 -13.39 9.97 -8.89
C LEU A 238 -13.40 9.83 -10.42
N PRO A 239 -13.13 8.63 -10.96
CA PRO A 239 -13.29 8.37 -12.39
C PRO A 239 -14.74 8.60 -12.86
N PRO A 240 -14.95 8.92 -14.15
CA PRO A 240 -16.28 9.24 -14.67
C PRO A 240 -17.25 8.06 -14.52
N GLY A 241 -18.41 8.34 -13.92
CA GLY A 241 -19.47 7.35 -13.70
C GLY A 241 -19.22 6.38 -12.52
N VAL A 242 -18.18 6.63 -11.73
CA VAL A 242 -17.94 5.94 -10.44
C VAL A 242 -18.67 6.69 -9.33
N ARG A 243 -19.43 5.95 -8.53
CA ARG A 243 -20.17 6.48 -7.37
C ARG A 243 -19.91 5.60 -6.16
N MET A 244 -19.69 6.19 -5.00
CA MET A 244 -19.50 5.45 -3.76
C MET A 244 -20.82 4.92 -3.21
N TRP A 245 -21.93 5.67 -3.34
CA TRP A 245 -23.23 5.19 -2.89
C TRP A 245 -23.73 3.98 -3.68
N GLY A 246 -24.18 2.95 -2.95
CA GLY A 246 -24.77 1.73 -3.54
C GLY A 246 -23.77 0.85 -4.29
N SER A 247 -22.47 1.08 -4.15
CA SER A 247 -21.43 0.29 -4.80
C SER A 247 -20.20 0.13 -3.89
N HIS A 248 -19.28 -0.75 -4.26
CA HIS A 248 -18.00 -0.90 -3.58
C HIS A 248 -16.89 -0.24 -4.42
N VAL A 249 -16.17 0.71 -3.82
CA VAL A 249 -15.07 1.43 -4.44
C VAL A 249 -13.84 1.26 -3.56
N ASP A 250 -12.69 0.97 -4.17
CA ASP A 250 -11.44 0.80 -3.43
C ASP A 250 -10.25 1.30 -4.26
N LEU A 251 -9.14 1.61 -3.59
CA LEU A 251 -7.94 2.21 -4.18
C LEU A 251 -6.77 1.23 -4.16
N TYR A 252 -6.04 1.17 -5.29
CA TYR A 252 -4.88 0.31 -5.45
C TYR A 252 -3.76 1.04 -6.21
N VAL A 253 -2.56 0.45 -6.18
CA VAL A 253 -1.44 0.87 -7.02
C VAL A 253 -1.25 -0.18 -8.11
N LEU A 254 -1.39 0.23 -9.38
CA LEU A 254 -1.08 -0.61 -10.54
C LEU A 254 0.15 -0.05 -11.25
N ASP A 255 1.30 -0.73 -11.16
CA ASP A 255 2.57 -0.30 -11.77
C ASP A 255 2.94 1.17 -11.52
N SER A 256 2.74 1.64 -10.28
CA SER A 256 2.99 3.02 -9.83
C SER A 256 1.92 4.04 -10.21
N PHE A 257 0.82 3.64 -10.84
CA PHE A 257 -0.32 4.50 -11.08
C PHE A 257 -1.39 4.33 -10.00
N LEU A 258 -2.07 5.42 -9.67
CA LEU A 258 -3.26 5.38 -8.83
C LEU A 258 -4.37 4.64 -9.61
N SER A 259 -4.97 3.63 -8.96
CA SER A 259 -6.03 2.82 -9.53
C SER A 259 -7.27 2.82 -8.65
N VAL A 260 -8.45 2.77 -9.28
CA VAL A 260 -9.76 2.64 -8.63
C VAL A 260 -10.40 1.35 -9.12
N VAL A 261 -10.78 0.48 -8.18
CA VAL A 261 -11.60 -0.70 -8.45
C VAL A 261 -13.04 -0.35 -8.09
N HIS A 262 -13.93 -0.33 -9.09
CA HIS A 262 -15.35 -0.05 -8.92
C HIS A 262 -16.17 -1.31 -9.16
N ARG A 263 -16.90 -1.74 -8.12
CA ARG A 263 -17.85 -2.85 -8.17
C ARG A 263 -19.26 -2.34 -7.93
N LYS A 264 -20.03 -2.29 -9.02
CA LYS A 264 -21.46 -1.97 -8.99
C LYS A 264 -22.27 -3.22 -8.59
N LYS A 265 -23.29 -3.03 -7.75
CA LYS A 265 -24.16 -4.12 -7.26
C LYS A 265 -24.69 -4.97 -8.42
N TYR A 266 -24.42 -6.29 -8.38
CA TYR A 266 -24.82 -7.28 -9.41
C TYR A 266 -24.26 -7.11 -10.83
N SER A 267 -23.19 -6.33 -11.03
CA SER A 267 -22.68 -6.01 -12.38
C SER A 267 -21.15 -6.14 -12.50
N LYS A 268 -20.58 -5.53 -13.55
CA LYS A 268 -19.16 -5.62 -13.95
C LYS A 268 -18.24 -5.02 -12.89
N ILE A 269 -17.01 -5.55 -12.81
CA ILE A 269 -15.91 -4.92 -12.07
C ILE A 269 -15.13 -4.08 -13.06
N ASP A 270 -15.08 -2.77 -12.82
CA ASP A 270 -14.29 -1.84 -13.61
C ASP A 270 -13.01 -1.49 -12.85
N ILE A 271 -11.86 -1.55 -13.51
CA ILE A 271 -10.58 -1.05 -12.97
C ILE A 271 -10.17 0.16 -13.80
N TRP A 272 -10.01 1.28 -13.11
CA TRP A 272 -9.57 2.55 -13.66
C TRP A 272 -8.14 2.85 -13.23
N VAL A 273 -7.39 3.54 -14.08
CA VAL A 273 -6.01 3.97 -13.82
C VAL A 273 -5.87 5.42 -14.23
N MET A 274 -5.31 6.24 -13.34
CA MET A 274 -4.96 7.62 -13.62
C MET A 274 -3.60 7.65 -14.31
N LYS A 275 -3.59 7.90 -15.62
CA LYS A 275 -2.37 7.86 -16.43
C LYS A 275 -1.45 9.06 -16.18
N GLU A 276 -2.03 10.19 -15.81
CA GLU A 276 -1.29 11.39 -15.41
C GLU A 276 -1.75 11.78 -14.00
N TYR A 277 -0.85 11.61 -13.03
CA TYR A 277 -1.17 11.83 -11.63
C TYR A 277 -1.68 13.26 -11.38
N GLY A 278 -2.82 13.38 -10.71
CA GLY A 278 -3.48 14.65 -10.42
C GLY A 278 -4.40 15.18 -11.53
N LEU A 279 -4.34 14.63 -12.75
CA LEU A 279 -5.19 15.06 -13.87
C LEU A 279 -6.43 14.16 -13.97
N SER A 280 -7.61 14.72 -13.68
CA SER A 280 -8.88 13.97 -13.68
C SER A 280 -9.26 13.39 -15.05
N GLU A 281 -8.86 14.05 -16.12
CA GLU A 281 -9.13 13.69 -17.51
C GLU A 281 -8.31 12.47 -17.95
N SER A 282 -7.26 12.12 -17.19
CA SER A 282 -6.36 11.01 -17.49
C SER A 282 -6.86 9.64 -16.98
N TRP A 283 -8.03 9.59 -16.33
CA TRP A 283 -8.65 8.34 -15.92
C TRP A 283 -8.99 7.48 -17.13
N THR A 284 -8.36 6.31 -17.23
CA THR A 284 -8.62 5.34 -18.29
C THR A 284 -9.08 4.02 -17.69
N LYS A 285 -10.09 3.41 -18.30
CA LYS A 285 -10.58 2.08 -17.89
C LYS A 285 -9.71 1.02 -18.55
N VAL A 286 -9.01 0.23 -17.75
CA VAL A 286 -8.05 -0.79 -18.23
C VAL A 286 -8.59 -2.21 -18.11
N VAL A 287 -9.56 -2.43 -17.23
CA VAL A 287 -10.27 -3.70 -17.09
C VAL A 287 -11.76 -3.41 -16.95
N ALA A 288 -12.58 -4.18 -17.66
CA ALA A 288 -14.03 -4.22 -17.50
C ALA A 288 -14.46 -5.69 -17.48
N VAL A 289 -14.38 -6.34 -16.32
CA VAL A 289 -14.74 -7.75 -16.17
C VAL A 289 -16.25 -7.88 -16.08
N GLY A 290 -16.88 -8.48 -17.09
CA GLY A 290 -18.21 -9.07 -16.97
C GLY A 290 -18.12 -10.55 -16.57
N PRO A 291 -19.21 -11.18 -16.09
CA PRO A 291 -19.21 -12.63 -15.88
C PRO A 291 -18.91 -13.35 -17.23
N PRO A 292 -18.11 -14.46 -17.29
CA PRO A 292 -17.82 -15.42 -16.23
C PRO A 292 -16.36 -15.99 -16.15
N PRO A 293 -15.30 -15.20 -15.89
CA PRO A 293 -14.00 -15.80 -15.50
C PRO A 293 -13.61 -15.64 -14.01
N ILE A 294 -14.26 -14.74 -13.26
CA ILE A 294 -13.93 -14.46 -11.85
C ILE A 294 -15.23 -14.49 -11.04
N ASP A 295 -15.20 -15.07 -9.83
CA ASP A 295 -16.36 -15.10 -8.94
C ASP A 295 -16.75 -13.66 -8.56
N ARG A 296 -18.05 -13.36 -8.64
CA ARG A 296 -18.61 -12.05 -8.31
C ARG A 296 -18.42 -11.68 -6.83
N ARG A 297 -18.09 -12.65 -5.98
CA ARG A 297 -17.78 -12.45 -4.56
C ARG A 297 -16.31 -12.12 -4.31
N ASP A 298 -15.42 -12.33 -5.28
CA ASP A 298 -13.99 -12.11 -5.08
C ASP A 298 -13.65 -10.63 -5.05
N PHE A 299 -12.98 -10.16 -4.00
CA PHE A 299 -12.29 -8.87 -3.96
C PHE A 299 -11.08 -8.91 -4.88
N LEU A 300 -10.95 -7.90 -5.75
CA LEU A 300 -9.91 -7.82 -6.78
C LEU A 300 -8.97 -6.67 -6.50
N SER A 301 -7.68 -6.99 -6.45
CA SER A 301 -6.60 -6.03 -6.28
C SER A 301 -5.70 -6.07 -7.53
N PRO A 302 -5.69 -5.02 -8.38
CA PRO A 302 -4.71 -4.93 -9.46
C PRO A 302 -3.31 -4.70 -8.91
N LEU A 303 -2.33 -5.44 -9.44
CA LEU A 303 -0.96 -5.44 -8.93
C LEU A 303 0.02 -4.83 -9.93
N VAL A 304 0.19 -5.48 -11.08
CA VAL A 304 1.21 -5.14 -12.10
C VAL A 304 0.71 -5.48 -13.50
N TYR A 305 1.25 -4.82 -14.53
CA TYR A 305 1.12 -5.28 -15.91
C TYR A 305 2.13 -6.38 -16.21
N SER A 306 1.82 -7.21 -17.21
CA SER A 306 2.80 -8.09 -17.83
C SER A 306 3.89 -7.29 -18.55
N PRO A 307 5.07 -7.87 -18.83
CA PRO A 307 6.15 -7.16 -19.50
C PRO A 307 5.80 -6.57 -20.88
N ASP A 308 4.86 -7.18 -21.59
CA ASP A 308 4.31 -6.72 -22.87
C ASP A 308 3.16 -5.71 -22.72
N GLY A 309 2.65 -5.49 -21.50
CA GLY A 309 1.57 -4.55 -21.20
C GLY A 309 0.16 -5.05 -21.51
N ASP A 310 0.02 -6.24 -22.09
CA ASP A 310 -1.27 -6.76 -22.58
C ASP A 310 -2.14 -7.37 -21.48
N LYS A 311 -1.52 -7.77 -20.36
CA LYS A 311 -2.19 -8.44 -19.25
C LYS A 311 -2.01 -7.69 -17.94
N VAL A 312 -2.98 -7.85 -17.06
CA VAL A 312 -2.96 -7.31 -15.69
C VAL A 312 -2.96 -8.47 -14.71
N LEU A 313 -2.00 -8.49 -13.78
CA LEU A 313 -1.99 -9.43 -12.66
C LEU A 313 -2.96 -8.93 -11.59
N LEU A 314 -3.92 -9.78 -11.23
CA LEU A 314 -4.93 -9.51 -10.21
C LEU A 314 -4.76 -10.46 -9.03
N SER A 315 -4.86 -9.94 -7.81
CA SER A 315 -5.11 -10.74 -6.60
C SER A 315 -6.61 -10.90 -6.40
N CYS A 316 -7.07 -12.13 -6.19
CA CYS A 316 -8.44 -12.45 -5.80
C CYS A 316 -8.46 -12.92 -4.33
N ASN A 317 -9.12 -12.15 -3.46
CA ASN A 317 -9.24 -12.40 -2.02
C ASN A 317 -7.91 -12.71 -1.31
N ASP A 318 -6.77 -12.26 -1.86
CA ASP A 318 -5.43 -12.60 -1.38
C ASP A 318 -5.10 -14.11 -1.31
N PHE A 319 -5.88 -14.94 -2.01
CA PHE A 319 -5.69 -16.39 -2.06
C PHE A 319 -5.25 -16.89 -3.43
N LYS A 320 -5.54 -16.12 -4.48
CA LYS A 320 -5.33 -16.54 -5.86
C LYS A 320 -4.78 -15.37 -6.67
N LEU A 321 -3.80 -15.67 -7.52
CA LEU A 321 -3.32 -14.73 -8.52
C LEU A 321 -3.80 -15.18 -9.90
N VAL A 322 -4.29 -14.23 -10.69
CA VAL A 322 -4.75 -14.47 -12.06
C VAL A 322 -4.25 -13.39 -13.00
N TRP A 323 -3.91 -13.79 -14.22
CA TRP A 323 -3.66 -12.87 -15.33
C TRP A 323 -4.97 -12.58 -16.05
N PHE A 324 -5.37 -11.32 -16.10
CA PHE A 324 -6.44 -10.84 -16.97
C PHE A 324 -5.84 -10.34 -18.29
N ASP A 325 -6.25 -10.92 -19.40
CA ASP A 325 -5.87 -10.49 -20.74
C ASP A 325 -6.81 -9.38 -21.22
N SER A 326 -6.27 -8.18 -21.46
CA SER A 326 -7.08 -7.03 -21.86
C SER A 326 -7.59 -7.10 -23.30
N LYS A 327 -6.89 -7.82 -24.19
CA LYS A 327 -7.27 -8.00 -25.60
C LYS A 327 -8.36 -9.06 -25.72
N GLU A 328 -8.12 -10.22 -25.13
CA GLU A 328 -9.02 -11.38 -25.21
C GLU A 328 -10.16 -11.31 -24.19
N LYS A 329 -10.07 -10.41 -23.21
CA LYS A 329 -11.01 -10.30 -22.07
C LYS A 329 -11.19 -11.63 -21.33
N SER A 330 -10.10 -12.38 -21.21
CA SER A 330 -10.05 -13.70 -20.60
C SER A 330 -9.18 -13.68 -19.34
N VAL A 331 -9.29 -14.73 -18.52
CA VAL A 331 -8.51 -14.87 -17.29
C VAL A 331 -7.83 -16.21 -17.28
N CYS A 332 -6.55 -16.19 -16.92
CA CYS A 332 -5.73 -17.39 -16.76
C CYS A 332 -5.15 -17.43 -15.35
N ASP A 333 -5.22 -18.58 -14.70
CA ASP A 333 -4.62 -18.78 -13.38
C ASP A 333 -3.09 -18.70 -13.49
N VAL A 334 -2.45 -18.07 -12.50
CA VAL A 334 -1.02 -18.27 -12.27
C VAL A 334 -0.87 -19.67 -11.66
N ASP A 335 -0.48 -20.66 -12.48
CA ASP A 335 -0.24 -22.08 -12.19
C ASP A 335 -0.68 -22.60 -10.81
N ARG A 336 -1.79 -23.36 -10.77
CA ARG A 336 -2.36 -24.14 -9.63
C ARG A 336 -1.96 -23.66 -8.21
N GLY A 337 -2.15 -22.38 -7.94
CA GLY A 337 -2.05 -21.81 -6.60
C GLY A 337 -0.63 -21.49 -6.16
N ILE A 338 -0.50 -20.44 -5.37
CA ILE A 338 0.77 -20.06 -4.72
C ILE A 338 1.26 -21.27 -3.91
N ARG A 339 2.37 -21.91 -4.32
CA ARG A 339 2.94 -23.05 -3.59
C ARG A 339 3.24 -22.61 -2.16
N GLY A 340 2.50 -23.15 -1.19
CA GLY A 340 2.56 -22.75 0.23
C GLY A 340 1.22 -22.29 0.81
N LEU A 341 0.25 -21.91 -0.04
CA LEU A 341 -1.14 -21.69 0.38
C LEU A 341 -1.87 -23.05 0.45
N LYS A 342 -2.09 -23.59 1.65
CA LYS A 342 -3.05 -24.69 1.81
C LYS A 342 -4.44 -24.19 1.38
N LYS A 343 -5.11 -24.94 0.50
CA LYS A 343 -6.47 -24.66 -0.03
C LYS A 343 -7.60 -24.71 1.01
N ASN A 344 -7.30 -24.78 2.31
CA ASN A 344 -8.32 -24.98 3.33
C ASN A 344 -8.53 -23.67 4.08
N CYS A 345 -9.58 -22.95 3.69
CA CYS A 345 -10.57 -22.30 4.57
C CYS A 345 -11.65 -21.73 3.64
N MET A 346 -12.79 -22.43 3.60
CA MET A 346 -14.01 -22.04 2.91
C MET A 346 -14.82 -21.12 3.81
#